data_AF-A0A524CUK5-F1
#
_entry.id   AF-A0A524CUK5-F1
#
_cell.length_a   1.000
_cell.length_b   1.000
_cell.length_c   1.000
_cell.angle_alpha   90.00
_cell.angle_beta   90.00
_cell.angle_gamma   90.00
#
_symmetry.space_group_name_H-M   'P 1'
#
loop_
_entity.id
_entity.type
_entity.pdbx_description
1 polymer ?
#
loop_
_entity_poly.entity_id
_entity_poly.type
_entity_poly.pdbx_seq_one_letter_code
_entity_poly.pdbx_strand_id
1 'polypeptide(L)'
;MNLSDIQERIRLFNEARGWEKFPASQVFAHLIEELGEISRHITVEEGYKLVGLGHDAPDRQGLSREFAQVCSLLMQLANHYDVDLEDSILRELEIMEKRFPADQWAEKMSDR
;
A
#
# COMPACT_ATOMS: atom_id res chain seq x y z
N MET A 1 0.12 2.91 -18.79
CA MET A 1 0.90 2.22 -17.75
C MET A 1 -0.06 1.36 -16.96
N ASN A 2 0.08 0.05 -17.06
CA ASN A 2 -0.60 -0.91 -16.19
C ASN A 2 0.24 -1.14 -14.91
N LEU A 3 -0.16 -2.09 -14.06
CA LEU A 3 0.54 -2.33 -12.80
C LEU A 3 1.93 -2.91 -13.02
N SER A 4 2.06 -3.82 -13.99
CA SER A 4 3.33 -4.41 -14.40
C SER A 4 4.33 -3.35 -14.92
N ASP A 5 3.88 -2.38 -15.72
CA ASP A 5 4.71 -1.26 -16.18
C ASP A 5 5.24 -0.41 -15.00
N ILE A 6 4.42 -0.17 -13.98
CA ILE A 6 4.83 0.60 -12.79
C ILE A 6 5.84 -0.19 -11.97
N GLN A 7 5.58 -1.48 -11.73
CA GLN A 7 6.48 -2.36 -11.00
C GLN A 7 7.86 -2.44 -11.66
N GLU A 8 7.91 -2.53 -12.99
CA GLU A 8 9.15 -2.53 -13.76
C GLU A 8 9.87 -1.18 -13.70
N ARG A 9 9.14 -0.07 -13.80
CA ARG A 9 9.72 1.26 -13.64
C ARG A 9 10.39 1.44 -12.27
N ILE A 10 9.81 0.87 -11.21
CA ILE A 10 10.39 0.88 -9.86
C ILE A 10 11.61 -0.04 -9.78
N ARG A 11 11.57 -1.21 -10.42
CA ARG A 11 12.73 -2.10 -10.53
C ARG A 11 13.93 -1.35 -11.11
N LEU A 12 13.76 -0.76 -12.29
CA LEU A 12 14.81 -0.01 -12.98
C LEU A 12 15.28 1.21 -12.17
N PHE A 13 14.36 1.90 -11.48
CA PHE A 13 14.71 3.03 -10.62
C PHE A 13 15.62 2.61 -9.45
N ASN A 14 15.33 1.47 -8.83
CA ASN A 14 16.09 0.91 -7.72
C ASN A 14 17.45 0.37 -8.19
N GLU A 15 17.47 -0.39 -9.29
CA GLU A 15 18.70 -0.93 -9.89
C GLU A 15 19.68 0.16 -10.28
N ALA A 16 19.20 1.26 -10.86
CA ALA A 16 20.03 2.41 -11.22
C ALA A 16 20.73 3.07 -9.99
N ARG A 17 20.29 2.75 -8.78
CA ARG A 17 20.84 3.28 -7.51
C ARG A 17 21.48 2.20 -6.63
N GLY A 18 21.45 0.94 -7.04
CA GLY A 18 21.91 -0.17 -6.22
C GLY A 18 21.01 -0.48 -5.01
N TRP A 19 19.76 -0.02 -5.03
CA TRP A 19 18.80 -0.16 -3.92
C TRP A 19 18.17 -1.55 -3.83
N GLU A 20 18.26 -2.35 -4.90
CA GLU A 20 17.93 -3.78 -4.90
C GLU A 20 18.77 -4.58 -3.88
N LYS A 21 19.92 -4.02 -3.45
CA LYS A 21 20.82 -4.64 -2.46
C LYS A 21 20.39 -4.41 -1.01
N PHE A 22 19.43 -3.53 -0.75
CA PHE A 22 18.92 -3.36 0.61
C PHE A 22 18.27 -4.67 1.08
N PRO A 23 18.55 -5.14 2.31
CA PRO A 23 17.87 -6.30 2.86
C PRO A 23 16.35 -6.11 2.88
N ALA A 24 15.59 -7.14 2.49
CA ALA A 24 14.13 -7.08 2.49
C ALA A 24 13.56 -6.66 3.85
N SER A 25 14.21 -7.04 4.96
CA SER A 25 13.82 -6.62 6.31
C SER A 25 13.87 -5.11 6.52
N GLN A 26 14.83 -4.40 5.91
CA GLN A 26 14.91 -2.94 5.99
C GLN A 26 13.85 -2.27 5.14
N VAL A 27 13.64 -2.77 3.91
CA VAL A 27 12.58 -2.28 3.03
C VAL A 27 11.20 -2.50 3.67
N PHE A 28 11.00 -3.64 4.32
CA PHE A 28 9.77 -3.93 5.05
C PHE A 28 9.59 -3.05 6.28
N ALA A 29 10.65 -2.79 7.06
CA ALA A 29 10.58 -1.85 8.17
C ALA A 29 10.18 -0.44 7.68
N HIS A 30 10.76 0.03 6.58
CA HIS A 30 10.40 1.31 5.97
C HIS A 30 8.95 1.32 5.47
N LEU A 31 8.46 0.23 4.87
CA LEU A 31 7.05 0.09 4.49
C LEU A 31 6.11 0.29 5.70
N ILE A 32 6.45 -0.27 6.86
CA ILE A 32 5.67 -0.09 8.10
C ILE A 32 5.67 1.37 8.57
N GLU A 33 6.80 2.07 8.44
CA GLU A 33 6.89 3.50 8.77
C GLU A 33 5.95 4.34 7.88
N GLU A 34 5.94 4.10 6.57
CA GLU A 34 5.06 4.83 5.63
C GLU A 34 3.57 4.50 5.84
N LEU A 35 3.24 3.26 6.21
CA LEU A 35 1.88 2.89 6.65
C LEU A 35 1.48 3.62 7.95
N GLY A 36 2.44 3.89 8.83
CA GLY A 36 2.25 4.68 10.05
C GLY A 36 1.85 6.12 9.76
N GLU A 37 2.41 6.72 8.70
CA GLU A 37 2.00 8.07 8.27
C GLU A 37 0.56 8.08 7.77
N ILE A 38 0.15 7.12 6.94
CA ILE A 38 -1.26 6.99 6.50
C ILE A 38 -2.18 6.82 7.73
N SER A 39 -1.78 6.00 8.70
CA SER A 39 -2.53 5.80 9.95
C SER A 39 -2.70 7.10 10.74
N ARG A 40 -1.72 8.02 10.69
CA ARG A 40 -1.82 9.32 11.33
C ARG A 40 -2.92 10.19 10.71
N HIS A 41 -3.11 10.14 9.39
CA HIS A 41 -4.23 10.80 8.73
C HIS A 41 -5.57 10.24 9.19
N ILE A 42 -5.71 8.91 9.14
CA ILE A 42 -6.95 8.22 9.54
C ILE A 42 -7.32 8.57 11.00
N THR A 43 -6.36 8.46 11.91
CA THR A 43 -6.62 8.70 13.35
C THR A 43 -6.98 10.14 13.67
N VAL A 44 -6.52 11.12 12.88
CA VAL A 44 -6.94 12.52 13.01
C VAL A 44 -8.32 12.74 12.39
N GLU A 45 -8.59 12.16 11.21
CA GLU A 45 -9.88 12.26 10.52
C GLU A 45 -11.02 11.66 11.35
N GLU A 46 -10.77 10.52 12.00
CA GLU A 46 -11.74 9.84 12.88
C GLU A 46 -11.85 10.48 14.28
N GLY A 47 -11.06 11.52 14.57
CA GLY A 47 -11.11 12.27 15.82
C GLY A 47 -10.46 11.60 17.03
N TYR A 48 -9.74 10.49 16.84
CA TYR A 48 -8.95 9.86 17.91
C TYR A 48 -7.77 10.76 18.33
N LYS A 49 -7.05 11.33 17.34
CA LYS A 49 -5.99 12.32 17.57
C LYS A 49 -6.53 13.73 17.34
N LEU A 50 -6.65 14.50 18.42
CA LEU A 50 -7.16 15.87 18.38
C LEU A 50 -6.03 16.87 18.10
N VAL A 51 -6.08 17.51 16.93
CA VAL A 51 -5.14 18.55 16.54
C VAL A 51 -5.17 19.70 17.53
N GLY A 52 -4.00 20.14 18.00
CA GLY A 52 -3.87 21.19 19.01
C GLY A 52 -3.97 20.71 20.47
N LEU A 53 -4.28 19.43 20.70
CA LEU A 53 -4.21 18.78 22.02
C LEU A 53 -3.14 17.69 22.00
N GLY A 54 -1.88 18.11 21.86
CA GLY A 54 -0.71 17.20 21.83
C GLY A 54 -0.48 16.48 20.49
N HIS A 55 -1.25 16.81 19.46
CA HIS A 55 -1.09 16.25 18.12
C HIS A 55 -1.04 17.37 17.07
N ASP A 56 -0.15 17.19 16.11
CA ASP A 56 -0.06 18.06 14.93
C ASP A 56 -0.91 17.52 13.79
N ALA A 57 -1.48 18.45 13.00
CA ALA A 57 -2.19 18.08 11.79
C ALA A 57 -1.23 17.42 10.79
N PRO A 58 -1.64 16.30 10.16
CA PRO A 58 -0.90 15.74 9.05
C PRO A 58 -1.01 16.63 7.81
N ASP A 59 0.05 16.63 7.00
CA ASP A 59 0.04 17.36 5.73
C ASP A 59 -0.91 16.67 4.77
N ARG A 60 -2.11 17.24 4.57
CA ARG A 60 -3.12 16.69 3.66
C ARG A 60 -2.60 16.48 2.23
N GLN A 61 -1.61 17.26 1.77
CA GLN A 61 -1.00 17.05 0.45
C GLN A 61 -0.08 15.82 0.45
N GLY A 62 0.49 15.50 1.61
CA GLY A 62 1.36 14.35 1.87
C GLY A 62 0.65 12.99 1.80
N LEU A 63 -0.66 12.89 2.05
CA LEU A 63 -1.35 11.59 2.05
C LEU A 63 -1.19 10.85 0.71
N SER A 64 -1.35 11.56 -0.41
CA SER A 64 -1.16 10.97 -1.75
C SER A 64 0.26 10.44 -1.96
N ARG A 65 1.25 11.10 -1.37
CA ARG A 65 2.66 10.74 -1.42
C ARG A 65 2.94 9.52 -0.56
N GLU A 66 2.37 9.43 0.63
CA GLU A 66 2.50 8.29 1.54
C GLU A 66 1.96 7.00 0.90
N PHE A 67 0.78 7.06 0.26
CA PHE A 67 0.26 5.93 -0.53
C PHE A 67 1.22 5.52 -1.65
N ALA A 68 1.80 6.49 -2.37
CA ALA A 68 2.78 6.20 -3.41
C ALA A 68 4.07 5.56 -2.85
N GLN A 69 4.53 5.98 -1.67
CA GLN A 69 5.69 5.40 -0.97
C GLN A 69 5.39 3.96 -0.54
N VAL A 70 4.23 3.70 0.07
CA VAL A 70 3.76 2.35 0.44
C VAL A 70 3.72 1.44 -0.79
N CYS A 71 3.09 1.87 -1.88
CA CYS A 71 3.04 1.07 -3.11
C CYS A 71 4.44 0.82 -3.69
N SER A 72 5.32 1.82 -3.67
CA SER A 72 6.68 1.69 -4.22
C SER A 72 7.53 0.71 -3.42
N LEU A 73 7.48 0.76 -2.09
CA LEU A 73 8.20 -0.15 -1.20
C LEU A 73 7.65 -1.57 -1.30
N LEU A 74 6.32 -1.74 -1.42
CA LEU A 74 5.71 -3.05 -1.68
C LEU A 74 6.17 -3.64 -3.01
N MET A 75 6.22 -2.84 -4.08
CA MET A 75 6.74 -3.28 -5.38
C MET A 75 8.23 -3.59 -5.34
N GLN A 76 9.03 -2.85 -4.56
CA GLN A 76 10.43 -3.18 -4.34
C GLN A 76 10.58 -4.54 -3.66
N LEU A 77 9.77 -4.85 -2.65
CA LEU A 77 9.73 -6.17 -2.02
C LEU A 77 9.29 -7.26 -2.99
N ALA A 78 8.24 -7.01 -3.77
CA ALA A 78 7.79 -7.97 -4.79
C ALA A 78 8.90 -8.25 -5.82
N ASN A 79 9.60 -7.23 -6.28
CA ASN A 79 10.76 -7.38 -7.17
C ASN A 79 11.91 -8.16 -6.52
N HIS A 80 12.17 -7.96 -5.22
CA HIS A 80 13.18 -8.70 -4.47
C HIS A 80 12.87 -10.21 -4.39
N TYR A 81 11.59 -10.56 -4.27
CA TYR A 81 11.12 -11.95 -4.21
C TYR A 81 10.69 -12.52 -5.57
N ASP A 82 10.90 -11.79 -6.66
CA ASP A 82 10.50 -12.15 -8.03
C ASP A 82 9.00 -12.49 -8.16
N VAL A 83 8.16 -11.66 -7.52
CA VAL A 83 6.70 -11.78 -7.55
C VAL A 83 6.11 -10.87 -8.61
N ASP A 84 5.36 -11.44 -9.54
CA ASP A 84 4.49 -10.67 -10.45
C ASP A 84 3.22 -10.24 -9.70
N LEU A 85 3.13 -8.96 -9.33
CA LEU A 85 2.01 -8.44 -8.55
C LEU A 85 0.71 -8.40 -9.35
N GLU A 86 0.76 -8.08 -10.64
CA GLU A 86 -0.43 -7.96 -11.49
C GLU A 86 -1.10 -9.32 -11.63
N ASP A 87 -0.34 -10.34 -12.02
CA ASP A 87 -0.83 -11.72 -12.11
C ASP A 87 -1.26 -12.27 -10.74
N SER A 88 -0.50 -11.99 -9.67
CA SER A 88 -0.87 -12.44 -8.31
C SER A 88 -2.19 -11.84 -7.83
N ILE A 89 -2.42 -10.55 -8.05
CA ILE A 89 -3.67 -9.86 -7.67
C ILE A 89 -4.84 -10.40 -8.50
N LEU A 90 -4.67 -10.57 -9.81
CA LEU A 90 -5.73 -11.08 -10.68
C LEU A 90 -6.16 -12.49 -10.27
N ARG A 91 -5.20 -13.38 -9.97
CA ARG A 91 -5.51 -14.73 -9.47
C ARG A 91 -6.20 -14.71 -8.12
N GLU A 92 -5.76 -13.86 -7.20
CA GLU A 92 -6.39 -13.74 -5.88
C GLU A 92 -7.83 -13.21 -6.01
N LEU A 93 -8.09 -12.26 -6.92
CA LEU A 93 -9.44 -11.77 -7.19
C LEU A 93 -10.37 -12.88 -7.66
N GLU A 94 -9.93 -13.76 -8.58
CA GLU A 94 -10.73 -14.91 -9.01
C GLU A 94 -11.07 -15.86 -7.85
N ILE A 95 -10.16 -16.01 -6.87
CA ILE A 95 -10.39 -16.80 -5.65
C ILE A 95 -11.38 -16.08 -4.74
N MET A 96 -11.21 -14.78 -4.53
CA MET A 96 -12.05 -13.95 -3.66
C MET A 96 -13.48 -13.85 -4.20
N GLU A 97 -13.68 -13.70 -5.50
CA GLU A 97 -15.01 -13.68 -6.13
C GLU A 97 -15.80 -14.97 -5.89
N LYS A 98 -15.13 -16.13 -5.94
CA LYS A 98 -15.74 -17.43 -5.63
C LYS A 98 -16.02 -17.59 -4.14
N ARG A 99 -15.12 -17.08 -3.30
CA ARG A 99 -15.23 -17.19 -1.84
C ARG A 99 -16.28 -16.24 -1.25
N PHE A 100 -16.48 -15.09 -1.90
CA PHE A 100 -17.33 -14.00 -1.42
C PHE A 100 -18.29 -13.54 -2.53
N PRO A 101 -19.42 -14.27 -2.74
CA PRO A 101 -20.40 -13.93 -3.76
C PRO A 101 -20.98 -12.52 -3.59
N ALA A 102 -20.98 -11.75 -4.68
CA ALA A 102 -21.34 -10.34 -4.64
C ALA A 102 -22.80 -10.09 -4.22
N ASP A 103 -23.73 -10.95 -4.62
CA ASP A 103 -25.15 -10.88 -4.27
C ASP A 103 -25.38 -11.02 -2.76
N GLN A 104 -24.78 -12.05 -2.15
CA GLN A 104 -24.90 -12.31 -0.72
C GLN A 104 -24.25 -11.21 0.13
N TRP A 105 -23.08 -10.73 -0.28
CA TRP A 105 -22.41 -9.64 0.42
C TRP A 105 -23.12 -8.31 0.28
N ALA A 106 -23.61 -7.97 -0.91
CA ALA A 106 -24.36 -6.74 -1.15
C ALA A 106 -25.65 -6.70 -0.30
N GLU A 107 -26.39 -7.81 -0.24
CA GLU A 107 -27.60 -7.93 0.60
C GLU A 107 -27.27 -7.70 2.08
N LYS A 108 -26.19 -8.29 2.60
CA LYS A 108 -25.81 -8.12 4.00
C LYS A 108 -25.32 -6.71 4.34
N MET A 109 -24.71 -6.01 3.39
CA MET A 109 -24.14 -4.68 3.63
C MET A 109 -25.16 -3.55 3.44
N SER A 110 -26.27 -3.77 2.73
CA SER A 110 -27.35 -2.77 2.63
C SER A 110 -28.06 -2.48 3.95
N ASP A 111 -27.92 -3.39 4.93
CA ASP A 111 -28.53 -3.28 6.26
C ASP A 111 -27.66 -2.53 7.28
N ARG A 112 -26.47 -2.04 6.86
CA ARG A 112 -25.44 -1.45 7.74
C ARG A 112 -25.24 0.04 7.48
#